data_AF-A0A937E0C3-F1
#
_entry.id   AF-A0A937E0C3-F1
#
_cell.length_a   1.000
_cell.length_b   1.000
_cell.length_c   1.000
_cell.angle_alpha   90.00
_cell.angle_beta   90.00
_cell.angle_gamma   90.00
#
_symmetry.space_group_name_H-M   'P 1'
#
loop_
_entity.id
_entity.type
_entity.pdbx_description
1 polymer ?
#
loop_
_entity_poly.entity_id
_entity_poly.type
_entity_poly.pdbx_seq_one_letter_code
_entity_poly.pdbx_strand_id
1 'polypeptide(L)'
;MNNTRIHIRYAGEAQVEESLQDLSNLYNHTEYAVFRLYKHVSEPGVWLLQFEKTPDLEHFAYFVNYLHYHRRKEKQPLLVHGYCYADEKDALAAHPHKLLMVYVSDQDTSYDNVTLVSKDNAAWLYDFEGNMKVIDHPERAFIDEPVYNVTYTFHRSISPTEHTSDNFSAGISARPWWKFW
;
A
#
# COMPACT_ATOMS: atom_id res chain seq x y z
N MET A 1 -0.69 -19.29 -1.31
CA MET A 1 -1.50 -18.16 -0.81
C MET A 1 -0.81 -16.88 -1.23
N ASN A 2 -1.56 -15.91 -1.78
CA ASN A 2 -1.02 -14.59 -2.07
C ASN A 2 -0.71 -13.93 -0.71
N ASN A 3 0.58 -13.76 -0.40
CA ASN A 3 1.01 -13.19 0.88
C ASN A 3 1.10 -11.66 0.83
N THR A 4 0.91 -11.06 -0.35
CA THR A 4 0.91 -9.62 -0.54
C THR A 4 -0.37 -9.01 0.02
N ARG A 5 -0.20 -8.11 0.99
CA ARG A 5 -1.31 -7.58 1.79
C ARG A 5 -0.97 -6.22 2.39
N ILE A 6 -1.99 -5.43 2.72
CA ILE A 6 -1.82 -4.17 3.47
C ILE A 6 -2.67 -4.22 4.73
N HIS A 7 -2.06 -3.90 5.86
CA HIS A 7 -2.73 -3.70 7.14
C HIS A 7 -2.99 -2.21 7.34
N ILE A 8 -4.23 -1.85 7.67
CA ILE A 8 -4.65 -0.48 7.89
C ILE A 8 -5.24 -0.40 9.30
N ARG A 9 -4.72 0.50 10.14
CA ARG A 9 -5.17 0.68 11.52
C ARG A 9 -5.67 2.10 11.74
N TYR A 10 -6.56 2.24 12.73
CA TYR A 10 -7.21 3.48 13.13
C TYR A 10 -8.10 4.10 12.04
N ALA A 11 -8.64 3.28 11.14
CA ALA A 11 -9.49 3.72 10.04
C ALA A 11 -10.97 3.49 10.32
N GLY A 12 -11.79 4.52 10.12
CA GLY A 12 -13.25 4.35 10.02
C GLY A 12 -13.63 3.57 8.75
N GLU A 13 -14.76 2.86 8.79
CA GLU A 13 -15.23 2.05 7.64
C GLU A 13 -15.43 2.90 6.37
N ALA A 14 -16.13 4.03 6.48
CA ALA A 14 -16.32 4.94 5.34
C ALA A 14 -15.00 5.49 4.80
N GLN A 15 -14.07 5.84 5.70
CA GLN A 15 -12.75 6.36 5.33
C GLN A 15 -11.94 5.33 4.53
N VAL A 16 -11.87 4.08 4.97
CA VAL A 16 -11.12 3.03 4.27
C VAL A 16 -11.79 2.67 2.94
N GLU A 17 -13.11 2.59 2.89
CA GLU A 17 -13.84 2.29 1.64
C GLU A 17 -13.65 3.40 0.60
N GLU A 18 -13.78 4.66 1.00
CA GLU A 18 -13.57 5.81 0.11
C GLU A 18 -12.12 5.86 -0.39
N SER A 19 -11.14 5.66 0.49
CA SER A 19 -9.71 5.63 0.12
C SER A 19 -9.42 4.55 -0.92
N LEU A 20 -9.99 3.36 -0.73
CA LEU A 20 -9.78 2.23 -1.63
C LEU A 20 -10.57 2.39 -2.93
N GLN A 21 -11.74 3.01 -2.89
CA GLN A 21 -12.50 3.30 -4.11
C GLN A 21 -11.78 4.33 -4.98
N ASP A 22 -11.24 5.39 -4.38
CA ASP A 22 -10.44 6.40 -5.08
C ASP A 22 -9.17 5.76 -5.67
N LEU A 23 -8.48 4.94 -4.89
CA LEU A 23 -7.30 4.21 -5.35
C LEU A 23 -7.63 3.26 -6.51
N SER A 24 -8.71 2.50 -6.40
CA SER A 24 -9.19 1.58 -7.44
C SER A 24 -9.51 2.31 -8.73
N ASN A 25 -10.18 3.46 -8.63
CA ASN A 25 -10.49 4.29 -9.80
C ASN A 25 -9.23 4.91 -10.44
N LEU A 26 -8.28 5.39 -9.63
CA LEU A 26 -7.03 5.98 -10.09
C LEU A 26 -6.19 4.98 -10.91
N TYR A 27 -6.19 3.71 -10.50
CA TYR A 27 -5.41 2.64 -11.13
C TYR A 27 -6.24 1.70 -12.01
N ASN A 28 -7.44 2.13 -12.45
CA ASN A 28 -8.38 1.30 -13.22
C ASN A 28 -7.85 0.75 -14.56
N HIS A 29 -6.77 1.33 -15.08
CA HIS A 29 -6.07 0.90 -16.28
C HIS A 29 -5.08 -0.25 -16.02
N THR A 30 -4.86 -0.60 -14.76
CA THR A 30 -4.01 -1.71 -14.32
C THR A 30 -4.84 -2.92 -13.92
N GLU A 31 -4.20 -4.10 -13.87
CA GLU A 31 -4.86 -5.32 -13.41
C GLU A 31 -4.93 -5.45 -11.87
N TYR A 32 -4.33 -4.50 -11.14
CA TYR A 32 -4.20 -4.53 -9.68
C TYR A 32 -5.30 -3.75 -8.95
N ALA A 33 -6.23 -3.12 -9.68
CA ALA A 33 -7.23 -2.20 -9.14
C ALA A 33 -8.43 -2.87 -8.44
N VAL A 34 -8.38 -4.18 -8.18
CA VAL A 34 -9.45 -4.90 -7.48
C VAL A 34 -8.93 -5.41 -6.14
N PHE A 35 -9.62 -5.01 -5.07
CA PHE A 35 -9.23 -5.27 -3.70
C PHE A 35 -10.29 -6.08 -2.95
N ARG A 36 -9.83 -6.95 -2.05
CA ARG A 36 -10.66 -7.62 -1.05
C ARG A 36 -10.36 -7.03 0.31
N LEU A 37 -11.37 -6.43 0.90
CA LEU A 37 -11.29 -5.79 2.22
C LEU A 37 -11.85 -6.75 3.28
N TYR A 38 -11.10 -6.90 4.36
CA TYR A 38 -11.48 -7.70 5.51
C TYR A 38 -11.40 -6.85 6.78
N LYS A 39 -12.34 -7.10 7.70
CA LYS A 39 -12.43 -6.43 8.99
C LYS A 39 -11.88 -7.32 10.08
N HIS A 40 -11.11 -6.78 11.01
CA HIS A 40 -10.68 -7.53 12.18
C HIS A 40 -11.89 -7.86 13.08
N VAL A 41 -11.96 -9.10 13.56
CA VAL A 41 -13.14 -9.60 14.30
C VAL A 41 -13.30 -8.92 15.66
N SER A 42 -12.19 -8.61 16.34
CA SER A 42 -12.20 -8.08 17.72
C SER A 42 -11.65 -6.66 17.88
N GLU A 43 -11.11 -6.05 16.82
CA GLU A 43 -10.44 -4.75 16.90
C GLU A 43 -11.07 -3.77 15.90
N PRO A 44 -12.02 -2.94 16.36
CA PRO A 44 -12.60 -1.92 15.51
C PRO A 44 -11.53 -0.99 14.92
N GLY A 45 -11.66 -0.69 13.63
CA GLY A 45 -10.72 0.18 12.92
C GLY A 45 -9.42 -0.49 12.46
N VAL A 46 -9.32 -1.81 12.59
CA VAL A 46 -8.26 -2.62 11.99
C VAL A 46 -8.79 -3.38 10.78
N TRP A 47 -8.10 -3.22 9.66
CA TRP A 47 -8.48 -3.75 8.36
C TRP A 47 -7.32 -4.46 7.70
N LEU A 48 -7.66 -5.46 6.90
CA LEU A 48 -6.73 -6.17 6.04
C LEU A 48 -7.18 -6.03 4.59
N LEU A 49 -6.27 -5.59 3.74
CA LEU A 49 -6.43 -5.50 2.31
C LEU A 49 -5.68 -6.65 1.64
N GLN A 50 -6.35 -7.36 0.74
CA GLN A 50 -5.73 -8.31 -0.17
C GLN A 50 -6.03 -7.93 -1.61
N PHE A 51 -5.12 -8.32 -2.50
CA PHE A 51 -5.23 -8.05 -3.93
C PHE A 51 -5.73 -9.29 -4.66
N GLU A 52 -6.62 -9.12 -5.63
CA GLU A 52 -7.02 -10.24 -6.50
C GLU A 52 -5.87 -10.69 -7.39
N LYS A 53 -5.04 -9.74 -7.84
CA LYS A 53 -3.78 -9.98 -8.54
C LYS A 53 -2.65 -9.32 -7.77
N THR A 54 -1.53 -10.02 -7.60
CA THR A 54 -0.38 -9.51 -6.86
C THR A 54 0.25 -8.33 -7.63
N PRO A 55 0.27 -7.11 -7.06
CA PRO A 55 0.98 -6.00 -7.67
C PRO A 55 2.49 -6.24 -7.66
N ASP A 56 3.20 -5.67 -8.63
CA ASP A 56 4.65 -5.49 -8.55
C ASP A 56 5.03 -4.52 -7.41
N LEU A 57 6.32 -4.44 -7.08
CA LEU A 57 6.81 -3.64 -5.97
C LEU A 57 6.49 -2.15 -6.13
N GLU A 58 6.56 -1.62 -7.36
CA GLU A 58 6.30 -0.21 -7.64
C GLU A 58 4.84 0.14 -7.34
N HIS A 59 3.88 -0.58 -7.92
CA HIS A 59 2.46 -0.35 -7.66
C HIS A 59 2.11 -0.60 -6.18
N PHE A 60 2.71 -1.62 -5.57
CA PHE A 60 2.50 -1.91 -4.16
C PHE A 60 2.98 -0.76 -3.25
N ALA A 61 4.17 -0.21 -3.53
CA ALA A 61 4.71 0.96 -2.82
C ALA A 61 3.80 2.19 -2.98
N TYR A 62 3.29 2.43 -4.19
CA TYR A 62 2.31 3.50 -4.43
C TYR A 62 1.03 3.32 -3.62
N PHE A 63 0.52 2.10 -3.50
CA PHE A 63 -0.71 1.83 -2.76
C PHE A 63 -0.52 2.06 -1.26
N VAL A 64 0.60 1.60 -0.70
CA VAL A 64 0.94 1.86 0.72
C VAL A 64 1.05 3.36 0.98
N ASN A 65 1.78 4.08 0.13
CA ASN A 65 1.98 5.51 0.29
C ASN A 65 0.68 6.32 0.09
N TYR A 66 -0.14 5.94 -0.90
CA TYR A 66 -1.44 6.57 -1.14
C TYR A 66 -2.34 6.44 0.09
N LEU A 67 -2.48 5.22 0.62
CA LEU A 67 -3.32 4.97 1.78
C LEU A 67 -2.80 5.68 3.03
N HIS A 68 -1.48 5.83 3.20
CA HIS A 68 -0.90 6.57 4.30
C HIS A 68 -1.25 8.06 4.24
N TYR A 69 -1.17 8.66 3.05
CA TYR A 69 -1.42 10.09 2.84
C TYR A 69 -2.85 10.47 2.49
N HIS A 70 -3.72 9.49 2.25
CA HIS A 70 -5.09 9.74 1.86
C HIS A 70 -5.78 10.63 2.91
N ARG A 71 -6.29 11.78 2.44
CA ARG A 71 -6.97 12.80 3.26
C ARG A 71 -6.18 13.26 4.48
N ARG A 72 -4.91 13.62 4.29
CA ARG A 72 -4.03 14.26 5.29
C ARG A 72 -4.62 15.46 6.08
N LYS A 73 -5.76 16.02 5.65
CA LYS A 73 -6.52 17.04 6.40
C LYS A 73 -7.33 16.45 7.57
N GLU A 74 -7.45 15.13 7.67
CA GLU A 74 -8.09 14.46 8.79
C GLU A 74 -7.19 14.48 10.04
N LYS A 75 -7.83 14.51 11.22
CA LYS A 75 -7.14 14.72 12.50
C LYS A 75 -6.22 13.55 12.92
N GLN A 76 -6.38 12.40 12.29
CA GLN A 76 -5.63 11.18 12.63
C GLN A 76 -5.19 10.48 11.34
N PRO A 77 -3.87 10.41 11.06
CA PRO A 77 -3.37 9.68 9.90
C PRO A 77 -3.58 8.17 10.05
N LEU A 78 -3.78 7.51 8.92
CA LEU A 78 -3.87 6.05 8.88
C LEU A 78 -2.50 5.44 9.15
N LEU A 79 -2.47 4.43 10.01
CA LEU A 79 -1.28 3.60 10.17
C LEU A 79 -1.36 2.47 9.13
N VAL A 80 -0.46 2.51 8.15
CA VAL A 80 -0.46 1.60 7.00
C VAL A 80 0.85 0.82 6.95
N HIS A 81 0.74 -0.51 6.93
CA HIS A 81 1.87 -1.44 6.74
C HIS A 81 1.55 -2.41 5.60
N GLY A 82 2.35 -2.35 4.54
CA GLY A 82 2.32 -3.33 3.47
C GLY A 82 3.26 -4.50 3.75
N TYR A 83 2.90 -5.69 3.30
CA TYR A 83 3.76 -6.85 3.27
C TYR A 83 3.80 -7.42 1.86
N CYS A 84 4.98 -7.58 1.28
CA CYS A 84 5.18 -8.16 -0.05
C CYS A 84 6.49 -8.94 -0.11
N TYR A 85 6.69 -9.74 -1.16
CA TYR A 85 7.97 -10.37 -1.45
C TYR A 85 8.63 -9.60 -2.59
N ALA A 86 9.94 -9.36 -2.49
CA ALA A 86 10.72 -8.90 -3.63
C ALA A 86 10.79 -10.00 -4.70
N ASP A 87 10.47 -9.64 -5.95
CA ASP A 87 10.74 -10.45 -7.12
C ASP A 87 12.19 -10.25 -7.60
N GLU A 88 12.70 -11.18 -8.41
CA GLU A 88 14.03 -11.14 -9.02
C GLU A 88 14.22 -9.91 -9.93
N LYS A 89 13.11 -9.34 -10.42
CA LYS A 89 13.10 -8.16 -11.29
C LYS A 89 13.16 -6.84 -10.53
N ASP A 90 12.93 -6.86 -9.22
CA ASP A 90 12.94 -5.64 -8.42
C ASP A 90 14.37 -5.13 -8.25
N ALA A 91 14.53 -3.83 -7.93
CA ALA A 91 15.84 -3.25 -7.56
C ALA A 91 16.51 -3.97 -6.37
N LEU A 92 15.75 -4.81 -5.65
CA LEU A 92 16.20 -5.76 -4.64
C LEU A 92 16.68 -7.10 -5.22
N ALA A 93 17.08 -7.18 -6.49
CA ALA A 93 17.58 -8.41 -7.12
C ALA A 93 18.76 -9.08 -6.38
N ALA A 94 19.47 -8.35 -5.50
CA ALA A 94 20.49 -8.92 -4.60
C ALA A 94 19.90 -9.65 -3.36
N HIS A 95 18.61 -9.47 -3.10
CA HIS A 95 17.83 -10.02 -1.98
C HIS A 95 16.47 -10.58 -2.42
N PRO A 96 16.43 -11.45 -3.45
CA PRO A 96 15.17 -11.99 -3.96
C PRO A 96 14.48 -12.82 -2.88
N HIS A 97 13.14 -12.85 -2.92
CA HIS A 97 12.29 -13.67 -2.05
C HIS A 97 12.33 -13.33 -0.55
N LYS A 98 12.88 -12.19 -0.14
CA LYS A 98 12.69 -11.70 1.23
C LYS A 98 11.28 -11.13 1.39
N LEU A 99 10.63 -11.48 2.49
CA LEU A 99 9.42 -10.79 2.94
C LEU A 99 9.82 -9.40 3.43
N LEU A 100 9.19 -8.39 2.86
CA LEU A 100 9.38 -6.99 3.18
C LEU A 100 8.14 -6.45 3.88
N MET A 101 8.39 -5.64 4.91
CA MET A 101 7.42 -4.70 5.44
C MET A 101 7.65 -3.35 4.75
N VAL A 102 6.59 -2.76 4.23
CA VAL A 102 6.58 -1.49 3.51
C VAL A 102 5.78 -0.47 4.31
N TYR A 103 6.35 0.69 4.57
CA TYR A 103 5.67 1.76 5.30
C TYR A 103 6.18 3.14 4.88
N VAL A 104 5.42 4.18 5.21
CA VAL A 104 5.87 5.57 5.10
C VAL A 104 6.37 6.04 6.46
N SER A 105 7.56 6.65 6.50
CA SER A 105 8.15 7.20 7.72
C SER A 105 7.27 8.31 8.29
N ASP A 106 7.10 8.35 9.61
CA ASP A 106 6.36 9.43 10.28
C ASP A 106 7.11 10.78 10.16
N GLN A 107 8.39 10.75 9.78
CA GLN A 107 9.23 11.90 9.50
C GLN A 107 9.36 12.21 8.01
N ASP A 108 8.67 11.47 7.12
CA ASP A 108 8.75 11.74 5.68
C ASP A 108 8.18 13.13 5.35
N THR A 109 8.94 13.86 4.55
CA THR A 109 8.58 15.19 4.04
C THR A 109 8.57 15.25 2.52
N SER A 110 8.96 14.18 1.83
CA SER A 110 9.11 14.18 0.38
C SER A 110 7.87 13.62 -0.33
N TYR A 111 7.06 12.79 0.36
CA TYR A 111 5.78 12.23 -0.14
C TYR A 111 5.90 11.28 -1.33
N ASP A 112 7.11 11.02 -1.80
CA ASP A 112 7.44 10.30 -3.02
C ASP A 112 8.31 9.06 -2.75
N ASN A 113 8.25 8.56 -1.52
CA ASN A 113 9.05 7.40 -1.10
C ASN A 113 8.31 6.51 -0.10
N VAL A 114 8.83 5.30 0.06
CA VAL A 114 8.48 4.37 1.13
C VAL A 114 9.76 3.78 1.72
N THR A 115 9.67 3.35 2.97
CA THR A 115 10.68 2.53 3.62
C THR A 115 10.32 1.05 3.48
N LEU A 116 11.29 0.25 3.05
CA LEU A 116 11.25 -1.20 2.96
C LEU A 116 12.13 -1.76 4.07
N VAL A 117 11.63 -2.72 4.85
CA VAL A 117 12.40 -3.41 5.89
C VAL A 117 12.19 -4.90 5.77
N SER A 118 13.28 -5.67 5.74
CA SER A 118 13.21 -7.14 5.71
C SER A 118 13.29 -7.72 7.13
N LYS A 119 12.98 -9.02 7.26
CA LYS A 119 12.98 -9.74 8.55
C LYS A 119 14.32 -9.71 9.31
N ASP A 120 15.43 -9.59 8.59
CA ASP A 120 16.78 -9.40 9.15
C ASP A 120 17.08 -7.92 9.49
N ASN A 121 16.08 -7.04 9.42
CA ASN A 121 16.15 -5.59 9.64
C ASN A 121 17.11 -4.85 8.70
N ALA A 122 17.48 -5.45 7.57
CA ALA A 122 18.02 -4.67 6.46
C ALA A 122 16.90 -3.77 5.92
N ALA A 123 17.26 -2.53 5.58
CA ALA A 123 16.27 -1.52 5.27
C ALA A 123 16.72 -0.64 4.11
N TRP A 124 15.73 -0.15 3.35
CA TRP A 124 15.92 0.68 2.18
C TRP A 124 14.88 1.77 2.11
N LEU A 125 15.28 2.95 1.66
CA LEU A 125 14.39 3.96 1.14
C LEU A 125 14.20 3.70 -0.36
N TYR A 126 12.96 3.50 -0.78
CA TYR A 126 12.57 3.35 -2.18
C TYR A 126 11.81 4.60 -2.62
N ASP A 127 12.37 5.33 -3.57
CA ASP A 127 11.69 6.49 -4.15
C ASP A 127 10.93 6.10 -5.43
N PHE A 128 10.00 6.96 -5.80
CA PHE A 128 9.11 6.74 -6.93
C PHE A 128 9.73 7.09 -8.30
N GLU A 129 11.01 7.45 -8.32
CA GLU A 129 11.83 7.43 -9.53
C GLU A 129 12.50 6.06 -9.74
N GLY A 130 12.28 5.12 -8.82
CA GLY A 130 12.78 3.75 -8.85
C GLY A 130 14.16 3.60 -8.20
N ASN A 131 14.70 4.64 -7.57
CA ASN A 131 15.97 4.52 -6.86
C ASN A 131 15.77 3.86 -5.50
N MET A 132 16.83 3.18 -5.06
CA MET A 132 16.87 2.51 -3.77
C MET A 132 18.13 2.87 -3.01
N LYS A 133 17.96 3.29 -1.75
CA LYS A 133 19.07 3.68 -0.88
C LYS A 133 19.01 2.87 0.40
N VAL A 134 20.10 2.18 0.74
CA VAL A 134 20.24 1.48 2.02
C VAL A 134 20.16 2.49 3.17
N ILE A 135 19.44 2.14 4.24
CA ILE A 135 19.39 2.91 5.48
C ILE A 135 19.85 2.04 6.65
N ASP A 136 20.70 2.60 7.51
CA ASP A 136 21.33 1.85 8.61
C ASP A 136 20.38 1.69 9.83
N HIS A 137 19.49 2.66 10.02
CA HIS A 137 18.60 2.74 11.17
C HIS A 137 17.17 3.04 10.70
N PRO A 138 16.39 2.01 10.32
CA PRO A 138 14.99 2.23 9.98
C PRO A 138 14.23 2.72 11.21
N GLU A 139 13.29 3.64 11.00
CA GLU A 139 12.39 4.13 12.05
C GLU A 139 11.62 2.99 12.73
N ARG A 140 11.32 1.93 11.96
CA ARG A 140 10.55 0.78 12.41
C ARG A 140 11.30 -0.50 12.06
N ALA A 141 11.44 -1.40 13.05
CA ALA A 141 11.90 -2.75 12.80
C ALA A 141 10.82 -3.55 12.05
N PHE A 142 11.21 -4.64 11.39
CA PHE A 142 10.25 -5.56 10.81
C PHE A 142 9.34 -6.14 11.89
N ILE A 143 8.04 -6.01 11.72
CA ILE A 143 7.04 -6.63 12.58
C ILE A 143 6.35 -7.70 11.76
N ASP A 144 6.40 -8.95 12.23
CA ASP A 144 5.66 -10.03 11.58
C ASP A 144 4.19 -9.96 12.03
N GLU A 145 3.30 -9.57 11.12
CA GLU A 145 1.85 -9.59 11.34
C GLU A 145 1.21 -10.75 10.57
N PRO A 146 1.17 -11.97 11.13
CA PRO A 146 0.57 -13.13 10.48
C PRO A 146 -0.95 -12.97 10.37
N VAL A 147 -1.51 -13.40 9.24
CA VAL A 147 -2.96 -13.41 9.02
C VAL A 147 -3.49 -14.82 9.28
N TYR A 148 -4.40 -14.93 10.25
CA TYR A 148 -5.14 -16.16 10.51
C TYR A 148 -6.61 -15.99 10.11
N ASN A 149 -7.21 -17.02 9.48
CA ASN A 149 -8.59 -16.98 8.98
C ASN A 149 -9.64 -16.65 10.06
N VAL A 150 -9.35 -16.89 11.34
CA VAL A 150 -10.25 -16.60 12.46
C VAL A 150 -10.19 -15.13 12.91
N THR A 151 -9.19 -14.39 12.46
CA THR A 151 -8.89 -13.02 12.93
C THR A 151 -9.60 -11.97 12.08
N TYR A 152 -9.89 -12.29 10.82
CA TYR A 152 -10.45 -11.38 9.84
C TYR A 152 -11.67 -11.98 9.16
N THR A 153 -12.74 -11.20 9.03
CA THR A 153 -13.93 -11.56 8.25
C THR A 153 -13.98 -10.74 6.98
N PHE A 154 -14.32 -11.39 5.87
CA PHE A 154 -14.55 -10.69 4.60
C PHE A 154 -15.63 -9.63 4.78
N HIS A 155 -15.31 -8.41 4.35
CA HIS A 155 -16.23 -7.28 4.39
C HIS A 155 -16.85 -7.07 3.01
N ARG A 156 -16.00 -6.78 2.01
CA ARG A 156 -16.44 -6.60 0.62
C ARG A 156 -15.27 -6.64 -0.37
N SER A 157 -15.61 -6.75 -1.65
CA SER A 157 -14.70 -6.41 -2.75
C SER A 157 -14.90 -4.95 -3.17
N ILE A 158 -13.82 -4.30 -3.58
CA ILE A 158 -13.78 -2.94 -4.12
C ILE A 158 -13.15 -3.03 -5.50
N SER A 159 -13.83 -2.49 -6.50
CA SER A 159 -13.43 -2.49 -7.90
C SER A 159 -13.69 -1.12 -8.52
N PRO A 160 -13.09 -0.81 -9.68
CA PRO A 160 -13.33 0.47 -10.34
C PRO A 160 -14.81 0.62 -10.69
N THR A 161 -15.34 1.83 -10.56
CA THR A 161 -16.71 2.13 -11.02
C THR A 161 -16.74 2.25 -12.55
N GLU A 162 -17.72 1.64 -13.22
CA GLU A 162 -17.81 1.51 -14.70
C GLU A 162 -17.94 2.83 -15.51
N HIS A 163 -17.70 4.01 -14.92
CA HIS A 163 -17.97 5.30 -15.57
C HIS A 163 -16.90 6.39 -15.38
N THR A 164 -15.68 6.07 -14.97
CA THR A 164 -14.60 7.07 -14.86
C THR A 164 -13.73 7.20 -16.12
N SER A 165 -14.18 6.68 -17.28
CA SER A 165 -13.48 6.89 -18.55
C SER A 165 -13.61 8.30 -19.11
N ASP A 166 -14.58 9.12 -18.68
CA ASP A 166 -14.97 10.32 -19.45
C ASP A 166 -14.55 11.67 -18.83
N ASN A 167 -14.06 11.70 -17.58
CA ASN A 167 -13.58 12.94 -16.95
C ASN A 167 -12.07 12.98 -16.67
N PHE A 168 -11.34 11.89 -16.97
CA PHE A 168 -9.88 11.83 -16.83
C PHE A 168 -9.14 11.65 -18.17
N SER A 169 -9.83 11.86 -19.30
CA SER A 169 -9.32 11.52 -20.63
C SER A 169 -9.44 12.66 -21.65
N ALA A 170 -8.73 13.77 -21.42
CA ALA A 170 -8.28 14.65 -22.51
C ALA A 170 -7.15 15.60 -22.06
N GLY A 171 -5.94 15.07 -21.87
CA GLY A 171 -4.71 15.90 -21.93
C GLY A 171 -3.77 15.89 -20.71
N ILE A 172 -4.14 15.23 -19.61
CA ILE A 172 -3.19 14.95 -18.53
C ILE A 172 -2.74 13.51 -18.72
N SER A 173 -1.56 13.29 -19.31
CA SER A 173 -0.90 11.99 -19.20
C SER A 173 -0.92 11.59 -17.73
N ALA A 174 -1.42 10.39 -17.42
CA ALA A 174 -1.58 9.83 -16.07
C ALA A 174 -0.40 10.17 -15.17
N ARG A 175 -0.44 11.32 -14.50
CA ARG A 175 0.62 11.73 -13.58
C ARG A 175 0.43 10.86 -12.35
N PRO A 176 1.48 10.17 -11.88
CA PRO A 176 1.41 9.45 -10.62
C PRO A 176 0.89 10.40 -9.54
N TRP A 177 0.01 9.90 -8.67
CA TRP A 177 -0.71 10.75 -7.72
C TRP A 177 0.20 11.55 -6.77
N TRP A 178 1.42 11.04 -6.54
CA TRP A 178 2.43 11.69 -5.73
C TRP A 178 3.01 12.96 -6.39
N LYS A 179 2.82 13.16 -7.71
CA LYS A 179 3.23 14.39 -8.43
C LYS A 179 2.28 15.58 -8.23
N PHE A 180 1.23 15.44 -7.43
CA PHE A 180 0.30 16.51 -7.08
C PHE A 180 0.66 17.23 -5.76
N TRP A 181 1.81 16.88 -5.15
CA TRP A 181 2.30 17.42 -3.89
C TRP A 181 3.60 18.20 -4.07
#